data_AF-A0A1I2G386-F1
#
_entry.id   AF-A0A1I2G386-F1
#
_cell.length_a   1.000
_cell.length_b   1.000
_cell.length_c   1.000
_cell.angle_alpha   90.00
_cell.angle_beta   90.00
_cell.angle_gamma   90.00
#
_symmetry.space_group_name_H-M   'P 1'
#
loop_
_entity.id
_entity.type
_entity.pdbx_description
1 polymer ?
#
loop_
_entity_poly.entity_id
_entity_poly.type
_entity_poly.pdbx_seq_one_letter_code
_entity_poly.pdbx_strand_id
1 'polypeptide(L)'
;MKFWRHTAMLGLAVAGGLLAVPQAASAAPVSVAEVPSTPMGVQQIRSTVNASQTDVYWKPATHATRYRVKVTDGSTITNYLVPATQAQVNGRYKLTVATADKCATYRITVRAEDSLGQGASVTVTEKTLAPTIVTKARAYRAADRTRATFEMSSPQWKGYLGGPTGGATQDNLKAPTIGVTLNLQLVRIIDKKVITTVSATQTGWTNAKFSKIFTGLDPKRAYYVKVSTANGWGTCTRQDGRIKLNAVPS
;
A
#
# COMPACT_ATOMS: atom_id res chain seq x y z
N MET A 1 54.37 61.23 -18.87
CA MET A 1 55.77 61.59 -18.52
C MET A 1 55.76 62.43 -17.26
N LYS A 2 56.23 61.90 -16.14
CA LYS A 2 56.78 62.66 -15.00
C LYS A 2 57.59 61.67 -14.16
N PHE A 3 58.90 61.85 -14.23
CA PHE A 3 59.91 61.19 -13.41
C PHE A 3 59.76 61.64 -11.96
N TRP A 4 60.08 60.78 -11.00
CA TRP A 4 61.20 61.01 -10.09
C TRP A 4 61.58 59.72 -9.35
N ARG A 5 62.88 59.40 -9.48
CA ARG A 5 63.64 58.40 -8.71
C ARG A 5 63.90 58.98 -7.33
N HIS A 6 64.03 58.17 -6.29
CA HIS A 6 65.08 58.29 -5.27
C HIS A 6 65.46 56.91 -4.73
N THR A 7 66.74 56.81 -4.40
CA THR A 7 67.55 55.60 -4.26
C THR A 7 67.74 55.26 -2.78
N ALA A 8 67.81 53.95 -2.50
CA ALA A 8 68.44 53.22 -1.40
C ALA A 8 68.69 53.88 -0.02
N MET A 9 68.33 53.13 1.04
CA MET A 9 69.30 52.82 2.09
C MET A 9 69.13 51.39 2.59
N LEU A 10 70.24 50.67 2.59
CA LEU A 10 70.48 49.40 3.28
C LEU A 10 70.50 49.69 4.80
N GLY A 11 69.71 48.95 5.58
CA GLY A 11 69.73 49.03 7.04
C GLY A 11 69.73 47.63 7.63
N LEU A 12 70.90 47.22 8.13
CA LEU A 12 71.12 45.99 8.90
C LEU A 12 70.58 46.20 10.32
N ALA A 13 69.66 45.37 10.82
CA ALA A 13 69.42 45.28 12.27
C ALA A 13 68.69 43.99 12.70
N VAL A 14 69.45 43.19 13.45
CA VAL A 14 69.08 42.51 14.71
C VAL A 14 67.91 41.50 14.67
N ALA A 15 68.30 40.23 14.78
CA ALA A 15 67.46 39.13 15.21
C ALA A 15 66.85 39.41 16.59
N GLY A 16 65.53 39.59 16.64
CA GLY A 16 64.73 39.58 17.86
C GLY A 16 63.67 38.49 17.73
N GLY A 17 63.83 37.39 18.47
CA GLY A 17 62.87 36.31 18.53
C GLY A 17 61.57 36.79 19.18
N LEU A 18 60.57 37.09 18.35
CA LEU A 18 59.18 37.18 18.80
C LEU A 18 58.63 35.77 18.87
N LEU A 19 58.31 35.33 20.09
CA LEU A 19 57.49 34.16 20.36
C LEU A 19 56.17 34.32 19.61
N ALA A 20 56.04 33.62 18.49
CA ALA A 20 54.77 33.44 17.81
C ALA A 20 53.86 32.65 18.74
N VAL A 21 52.98 33.36 19.45
CA VAL A 21 51.87 32.74 20.17
C VAL A 21 51.04 32.01 19.10
N PRO A 22 50.81 30.70 19.21
CA PRO A 22 49.96 30.01 18.25
C PRO A 22 48.55 30.60 18.41
N GLN A 23 48.13 31.38 17.42
CA GLN A 23 46.75 31.79 17.29
C GLN A 23 45.95 30.51 17.04
N ALA A 24 45.33 29.99 18.10
CA ALA A 24 44.40 28.90 18.00
C ALA A 24 43.33 29.31 17.00
N ALA A 25 43.36 28.71 15.81
CA ALA A 25 42.26 28.77 14.87
C ALA A 25 41.05 28.24 15.63
N SER A 26 40.15 29.14 16.02
CA SER A 26 38.86 28.77 16.58
C SER A 26 38.16 27.98 15.49
N ALA A 27 38.18 26.65 15.61
CA ALA A 27 37.38 25.78 14.79
C ALA A 27 35.94 26.21 15.04
N ALA A 28 35.31 26.82 14.02
CA ALA A 28 33.87 27.03 14.04
C ALA A 28 33.22 25.70 14.43
N PRO A 29 32.27 25.67 15.38
CA PRO A 29 31.61 24.44 15.74
C PRO A 29 31.06 23.83 14.46
N VAL A 30 31.52 22.62 14.14
CA VAL A 30 30.93 21.83 13.06
C VAL A 30 29.49 21.62 13.52
N SER A 31 28.55 22.34 12.93
CA SER A 31 27.13 22.09 13.16
C SER A 31 26.90 20.64 12.75
N VAL A 32 26.74 19.75 13.73
CA VAL A 32 26.34 18.38 13.45
C VAL A 32 25.02 18.52 12.69
N ALA A 33 25.00 18.15 11.41
CA ALA A 33 23.79 18.18 10.63
C ALA A 33 22.76 17.32 11.37
N GLU A 34 21.75 17.96 11.96
CA GLU A 34 20.75 17.26 12.75
C GLU A 34 19.95 16.37 11.82
N VAL A 35 20.05 15.06 12.06
CA VAL A 35 19.40 14.05 11.22
C VAL A 35 17.87 14.26 11.28
N PRO A 36 17.18 14.27 10.13
CA PRO A 36 15.74 14.51 10.11
C PRO A 36 14.96 13.53 10.99
N SER A 37 13.98 14.06 11.72
CA SER A 37 13.08 13.23 12.54
C SER A 37 12.15 12.36 11.71
N THR A 38 11.60 11.32 12.32
CA THR A 38 10.63 10.43 11.69
C THR A 38 9.36 11.20 11.30
N PRO A 39 8.89 11.12 10.04
CA PRO A 39 7.63 11.75 9.62
C PRO A 39 6.45 11.32 10.51
N MET A 40 5.70 12.29 11.04
CA MET A 40 4.60 12.01 11.95
C MET A 40 3.24 11.97 11.25
N GLY A 41 2.34 11.17 11.80
CA GLY A 41 0.94 11.12 11.39
C GLY A 41 0.73 10.65 9.96
N VAL A 42 1.65 9.85 9.40
CA VAL A 42 1.53 9.33 8.02
C VAL A 42 0.19 8.62 7.86
N GLN A 43 -0.57 9.05 6.86
CA GLN A 43 -1.89 8.52 6.53
C GLN A 43 -2.00 8.33 5.03
N GLN A 44 -2.55 7.20 4.62
CA GLN A 44 -2.83 6.83 3.25
C GLN A 44 -4.33 6.68 3.06
N ILE A 45 -4.84 7.31 2.01
CA ILE A 45 -6.26 7.30 1.66
C ILE A 45 -6.35 6.94 0.19
N ARG A 46 -6.87 5.75 -0.12
CA ARG A 46 -7.19 5.41 -1.50
C ARG A 46 -8.40 6.22 -1.95
N SER A 47 -8.30 6.82 -3.13
CA SER A 47 -9.32 7.75 -3.63
C SER A 47 -10.61 7.02 -4.02
N THR A 48 -11.75 7.55 -3.57
CA THR A 48 -13.08 7.09 -4.02
C THR A 48 -13.41 7.53 -5.44
N VAL A 49 -12.75 8.58 -5.95
CA VAL A 49 -12.93 9.10 -7.31
C VAL A 49 -12.07 8.33 -8.30
N ASN A 50 -10.85 7.95 -7.90
CA ASN A 50 -9.94 7.16 -8.71
C ASN A 50 -9.25 6.08 -7.87
N ALA A 51 -9.82 4.87 -7.86
CA ALA A 51 -9.32 3.75 -7.06
C ALA A 51 -7.92 3.23 -7.49
N SER A 52 -7.36 3.75 -8.59
CA SER A 52 -5.98 3.49 -9.03
C SER A 52 -4.98 4.49 -8.44
N GLN A 53 -5.42 5.35 -7.52
CA GLN A 53 -4.60 6.37 -6.89
C GLN A 53 -4.83 6.42 -5.37
N THR A 54 -3.76 6.78 -4.67
CA THR A 54 -3.75 6.95 -3.23
C THR A 54 -3.17 8.29 -2.86
N ASP A 55 -3.89 9.03 -2.03
CA ASP A 55 -3.36 10.23 -1.41
C ASP A 55 -2.62 9.88 -0.12
N VAL A 56 -1.38 10.32 -0.02
CA VAL A 56 -0.50 10.13 1.14
C VAL A 56 -0.30 11.47 1.81
N TYR A 57 -0.52 11.51 3.12
CA TYR A 57 -0.45 12.71 3.94
C TYR A 57 0.49 12.52 5.12
N TRP A 58 1.35 13.49 5.40
CA TRP A 58 2.22 13.48 6.58
C TRP A 58 2.46 14.89 7.10
N LYS A 59 2.83 15.00 8.38
CA LYS A 59 3.27 16.27 8.96
C LYS A 59 4.74 16.53 8.63
N PRO A 60 5.16 17.81 8.57
CA PRO A 60 6.57 18.15 8.45
C PRO A 60 7.40 17.51 9.57
N ALA A 61 8.56 16.99 9.19
CA ALA A 61 9.62 16.55 10.09
C ALA A 61 10.69 17.64 10.21
N THR A 62 11.24 17.79 11.41
CA THR A 62 12.35 18.73 11.67
C THR A 62 13.59 18.36 10.87
N HIS A 63 14.35 19.36 10.43
CA HIS A 63 15.60 19.25 9.66
C HIS A 63 15.48 18.54 8.30
N ALA A 64 14.27 18.16 7.87
CA ALA A 64 14.04 17.57 6.56
C ALA A 64 14.22 18.63 5.46
N THR A 65 15.04 18.32 4.46
CA THR A 65 15.18 19.14 3.24
C THR A 65 14.29 18.62 2.11
N ARG A 66 13.97 17.32 2.15
CA ARG A 66 13.09 16.64 1.20
C ARG A 66 12.48 15.41 1.85
N TYR A 67 11.47 14.87 1.19
CA TYR A 67 10.85 13.60 1.51
C TYR A 67 10.97 12.65 0.32
N ARG A 68 11.32 11.40 0.60
CA ARG A 68 11.26 10.31 -0.37
C ARG A 68 10.08 9.43 -0.02
N VAL A 69 9.12 9.32 -0.94
CA VAL A 69 7.99 8.41 -0.81
C VAL A 69 8.23 7.22 -1.71
N LYS A 70 8.44 6.04 -1.12
CA LYS A 70 8.59 4.78 -1.83
C LYS A 70 7.28 4.01 -1.77
N VAL A 71 6.77 3.61 -2.93
CA VAL A 71 5.54 2.82 -3.07
C VAL A 71 5.89 1.49 -3.72
N THR A 72 5.49 0.38 -3.11
CA THR A 72 5.71 -0.94 -3.68
C THR A 72 4.53 -1.87 -3.45
N ASP A 73 4.21 -2.68 -4.46
CA ASP A 73 3.26 -3.80 -4.39
C ASP A 73 3.96 -5.15 -4.14
N GLY A 74 5.27 -5.13 -3.89
CA GLY A 74 6.14 -6.31 -3.75
C GLY A 74 6.80 -6.77 -5.05
N SER A 75 6.34 -6.30 -6.22
CA SER A 75 6.94 -6.61 -7.53
C SER A 75 7.54 -5.36 -8.19
N THR A 76 6.83 -4.23 -8.08
CA THR A 76 7.20 -2.94 -8.63
C THR A 76 7.55 -1.97 -7.51
N ILE A 77 8.53 -1.11 -7.74
CA ILE A 77 8.90 -0.03 -6.82
C ILE A 77 8.83 1.29 -7.58
N THR A 78 8.06 2.24 -7.06
CA THR A 78 8.03 3.62 -7.54
C THR A 78 8.50 4.56 -6.44
N ASN A 79 9.36 5.51 -6.78
CA ASN A 79 9.86 6.51 -5.84
C ASN A 79 9.39 7.90 -6.27
N TYR A 80 8.97 8.70 -5.29
CA TYR A 80 8.60 10.09 -5.46
C TYR A 80 9.48 10.95 -4.56
N LEU A 81 9.90 12.10 -5.06
CA LEU A 81 10.65 13.10 -4.30
C LEU A 81 9.78 14.33 -4.11
N VAL A 82 9.64 14.76 -2.86
CA VAL A 82 8.84 15.91 -2.47
C VAL A 82 9.76 16.88 -1.72
N PRO A 83 10.03 18.09 -2.22
CA PRO A 83 10.87 19.06 -1.52
C PRO A 83 10.17 19.54 -0.24
N ALA A 84 10.93 19.82 0.82
CA ALA A 84 10.37 20.39 2.06
C ALA A 84 9.89 21.84 1.90
N THR A 85 10.08 22.43 0.72
CA THR A 85 9.50 23.74 0.33
C THR A 85 8.14 23.62 -0.34
N GLN A 86 7.66 22.40 -0.61
CA GLN A 86 6.34 22.20 -1.22
C GLN A 86 5.24 22.77 -0.31
N ALA A 87 4.24 23.39 -0.93
CA ALA A 87 3.08 23.91 -0.22
C ALA A 87 2.35 22.80 0.57
N GLN A 88 1.94 23.15 1.78
CA GLN A 88 1.22 22.27 2.68
C GLN A 88 -0.27 22.59 2.65
N VAL A 89 -1.10 21.56 2.78
CA VAL A 89 -2.55 21.70 2.92
C VAL A 89 -2.89 21.37 4.36
N ASN A 90 -3.45 22.34 5.10
CA ASN A 90 -3.80 22.19 6.52
C ASN A 90 -2.63 21.67 7.39
N GLY A 91 -1.42 22.20 7.17
CA GLY A 91 -0.21 21.82 7.92
C GLY A 91 0.33 20.43 7.61
N ARG A 92 -0.05 19.85 6.47
CA ARG A 92 0.40 18.53 6.01
C ARG A 92 0.86 18.57 4.56
N TYR A 93 1.86 17.78 4.24
CA TYR A 93 2.15 17.45 2.85
C TYR A 93 1.08 16.52 2.30
N LYS A 94 0.80 16.65 1.01
CA LYS A 94 -0.05 15.76 0.23
C LYS A 94 0.73 15.31 -1.01
N LEU A 95 0.72 14.00 -1.26
CA LEU A 95 1.21 13.41 -2.51
C LEU A 95 0.21 12.37 -2.99
N THR A 96 -0.22 12.47 -4.25
CA THR A 96 -0.99 11.43 -4.90
C THR A 96 -0.04 10.45 -5.58
N VAL A 97 -0.14 9.18 -5.24
CA VAL A 97 0.69 8.09 -5.77
C VAL A 97 -0.14 7.10 -6.58
N ALA A 98 0.48 6.52 -7.60
CA ALA A 98 -0.16 5.49 -8.41
C ALA A 98 -0.24 4.14 -7.67
N THR A 99 -1.44 3.56 -7.67
CA THR A 99 -1.75 2.30 -6.99
C THR A 99 -2.79 1.48 -7.78
N ALA A 100 -2.46 1.23 -9.05
CA ALA A 100 -3.39 0.70 -10.05
C ALA A 100 -3.91 -0.73 -9.79
N ASP A 101 -3.10 -1.59 -9.16
CA ASP A 101 -3.47 -2.98 -8.93
C ASP A 101 -4.44 -3.09 -7.73
N LYS A 102 -5.69 -3.40 -8.04
CA LYS A 102 -6.77 -3.60 -7.07
C LYS A 102 -6.57 -4.87 -6.22
N CYS A 103 -5.82 -5.85 -6.72
CA CYS A 103 -5.45 -7.05 -6.00
C CYS A 103 -4.32 -6.82 -4.99
N ALA A 104 -3.43 -5.87 -5.26
CA ALA A 104 -2.21 -5.69 -4.50
C ALA A 104 -2.45 -5.05 -3.13
N THR A 105 -1.57 -5.40 -2.20
CA THR A 105 -1.36 -4.63 -0.97
C THR A 105 -0.12 -3.80 -1.17
N TYR A 106 -0.22 -2.49 -0.95
CA TYR A 106 0.90 -1.58 -1.15
C TYR A 106 1.59 -1.26 0.19
N ARG A 107 2.92 -1.24 0.17
CA ARG A 107 3.74 -0.66 1.23
C ARG A 107 4.17 0.73 0.78
N ILE A 108 3.76 1.73 1.55
CA ILE A 108 4.08 3.14 1.29
C ILE A 108 5.00 3.59 2.40
N THR A 109 6.25 3.88 2.07
CA THR A 109 7.26 4.35 3.01
C THR A 109 7.52 5.83 2.75
N VAL A 110 7.29 6.67 3.75
CA VAL A 110 7.65 8.09 3.74
C VAL A 110 8.92 8.26 4.55
N ARG A 111 9.99 8.74 3.92
CA ARG A 111 11.27 9.02 4.56
C ARG A 111 11.56 10.52 4.52
N ALA A 112 11.83 11.12 5.67
CA ALA A 112 12.41 12.46 5.73
C ALA A 112 13.91 12.35 5.46
N GLU A 113 14.45 13.21 4.60
CA GLU A 113 15.86 13.21 4.23
C GLU A 113 16.46 14.62 4.30
N ASP A 114 17.71 14.70 4.76
CA ASP A 114 18.53 15.89 4.63
C ASP A 114 19.19 15.94 3.23
N SER A 115 20.04 16.95 3.01
CA SER A 115 20.78 17.12 1.76
C SER A 115 21.73 15.97 1.46
N LEU A 116 22.21 15.28 2.51
CA LEU A 116 23.14 14.14 2.44
C LEU A 116 22.41 12.80 2.29
N GLY A 117 21.07 12.78 2.40
CA GLY A 117 20.25 11.57 2.30
C GLY A 117 20.10 10.78 3.61
N GLN A 118 20.52 11.35 4.74
CA GLN A 118 20.29 10.80 6.07
C GLN A 118 18.88 11.13 6.54
N GLY A 119 18.33 10.28 7.41
CA GLY A 119 17.02 10.50 8.01
C GLY A 119 16.22 9.22 8.22
N ALA A 120 15.05 9.40 8.85
CA ALA A 120 14.19 8.33 9.31
C ALA A 120 12.92 8.17 8.46
N SER A 121 12.28 6.99 8.59
CA SER A 121 11.12 6.64 7.76
C SER A 121 9.99 6.00 8.55
N VAL A 122 8.77 6.15 8.03
CA VAL A 122 7.57 5.43 8.46
C VAL A 122 7.01 4.67 7.28
N THR A 123 6.57 3.45 7.52
CA THR A 123 5.87 2.65 6.51
C THR A 123 4.43 2.40 6.92
N VAL A 124 3.51 2.70 6.02
CA VAL A 124 2.10 2.34 6.15
C VAL A 124 1.73 1.28 5.12
N THR A 125 0.70 0.50 5.42
CA THR A 125 0.21 -0.57 4.55
C THR A 125 -1.17 -0.20 4.03
N GLU A 126 -1.28 -0.13 2.71
CA GLU A 126 -2.55 0.06 2.04
C GLU A 126 -3.08 -1.28 1.55
N LYS A 127 -4.29 -1.63 2.00
CA LYS A 127 -4.89 -2.94 1.76
C LYS A 127 -5.46 -3.04 0.35
N THR A 128 -5.57 -4.28 -0.12
CA THR A 128 -6.27 -4.64 -1.36
C THR A 128 -7.70 -4.08 -1.41
N LEU A 129 -8.13 -3.66 -2.61
CA LEU A 129 -9.51 -3.25 -2.86
C LEU A 129 -10.42 -4.44 -3.19
N ALA A 130 -9.85 -5.58 -3.57
CA ALA A 130 -10.63 -6.75 -3.89
C ALA A 130 -11.03 -7.55 -2.62
N PRO A 131 -12.21 -8.21 -2.62
CA PRO A 131 -12.63 -9.04 -1.49
C PRO A 131 -11.73 -10.27 -1.31
N THR A 132 -11.52 -10.72 -0.08
CA THR A 132 -10.62 -11.85 0.24
C THR A 132 -10.97 -13.14 -0.51
N ILE A 133 -9.98 -14.03 -0.62
CA ILE A 133 -10.19 -15.38 -1.12
C ILE A 133 -11.27 -16.14 -0.33
N VAL A 134 -11.90 -17.10 -1.02
CA VAL A 134 -12.78 -18.10 -0.42
C VAL A 134 -12.00 -18.99 0.56
N THR A 135 -12.52 -19.18 1.78
CA THR A 135 -11.89 -20.02 2.81
C THR A 135 -12.91 -20.94 3.49
N LYS A 136 -12.41 -21.99 4.18
CA LYS A 136 -13.23 -23.02 4.85
C LYS A 136 -14.29 -23.62 3.92
N ALA A 137 -13.90 -23.84 2.67
CA ALA A 137 -14.80 -24.30 1.63
C ALA A 137 -14.95 -25.82 1.65
N ARG A 138 -16.16 -26.30 1.47
CA ARG A 138 -16.47 -27.74 1.35
C ARG A 138 -17.66 -27.97 0.45
N ALA A 139 -17.73 -29.16 -0.13
CA ALA A 139 -18.89 -29.60 -0.87
C ALA A 139 -19.23 -31.04 -0.50
N TYR A 140 -20.52 -31.34 -0.45
CA TYR A 140 -21.01 -32.68 -0.15
C TYR A 140 -22.33 -32.93 -0.86
N ARG A 141 -22.63 -34.22 -1.10
CA ARG A 141 -23.89 -34.64 -1.73
C ARG A 141 -24.95 -34.90 -0.67
N ALA A 142 -26.21 -34.71 -1.06
CA ALA A 142 -27.34 -35.23 -0.30
C ALA A 142 -27.46 -36.76 -0.48
N ALA A 143 -28.36 -37.38 0.28
CA ALA A 143 -28.61 -38.83 0.23
C ALA A 143 -29.03 -39.32 -1.17
N ASP A 144 -29.81 -38.51 -1.93
CA ASP A 144 -30.22 -38.81 -3.31
C ASP A 144 -29.10 -38.70 -4.35
N ARG A 145 -27.91 -38.24 -3.95
CA ARG A 145 -26.70 -38.05 -4.76
C ARG A 145 -26.84 -37.11 -5.97
N THR A 146 -28.03 -36.63 -6.30
CA THR A 146 -28.29 -35.68 -7.42
C THR A 146 -28.32 -34.23 -6.96
N ARG A 147 -28.36 -34.00 -5.65
CA ARG A 147 -28.18 -32.68 -5.04
C ARG A 147 -26.83 -32.60 -4.33
N ALA A 148 -26.20 -31.42 -4.42
CA ALA A 148 -24.99 -31.13 -3.67
C ALA A 148 -25.01 -29.73 -3.08
N THR A 149 -24.51 -29.62 -1.87
CA THR A 149 -24.35 -28.36 -1.13
C THR A 149 -22.90 -27.94 -1.19
N PHE A 150 -22.66 -26.67 -1.52
CA PHE A 150 -21.37 -26.01 -1.49
C PHE A 150 -21.40 -24.94 -0.42
N GLU A 151 -20.48 -25.03 0.52
CA GLU A 151 -20.40 -24.12 1.66
C GLU A 151 -19.02 -23.48 1.73
N MET A 152 -18.98 -22.22 2.16
CA MET A 152 -17.75 -21.47 2.39
C MET A 152 -17.95 -20.37 3.43
N SER A 153 -16.84 -19.87 3.98
CA SER A 153 -16.86 -18.58 4.68
C SER A 153 -17.13 -17.48 3.67
N SER A 154 -17.97 -16.51 4.02
CA SER A 154 -18.22 -15.37 3.16
C SER A 154 -16.94 -14.55 2.96
N PRO A 155 -16.55 -14.29 1.70
CA PRO A 155 -15.48 -13.37 1.38
C PRO A 155 -15.67 -12.01 2.03
N GLN A 156 -14.57 -11.42 2.49
CA GLN A 156 -14.56 -10.19 3.29
C GLN A 156 -13.94 -9.05 2.50
N TRP A 157 -14.36 -7.81 2.74
CA TRP A 157 -13.64 -6.64 2.24
C TRP A 157 -13.03 -5.85 3.40
N LYS A 158 -11.70 -5.71 3.40
CA LYS A 158 -10.97 -5.01 4.46
C LYS A 158 -10.31 -3.73 3.97
N GLY A 159 -10.67 -3.28 2.77
CA GLY A 159 -10.14 -2.08 2.14
C GLY A 159 -10.53 -0.81 2.91
N TYR A 160 -9.87 0.27 2.55
CA TYR A 160 -10.07 1.60 3.11
C TYR A 160 -10.13 2.59 1.95
N LEU A 161 -11.20 3.37 1.87
CA LEU A 161 -11.39 4.37 0.81
C LEU A 161 -11.88 5.67 1.42
N GLY A 162 -11.43 6.82 0.91
CA GLY A 162 -11.96 8.11 1.35
C GLY A 162 -11.87 9.19 0.30
N GLY A 163 -12.49 10.32 0.65
CA GLY A 163 -12.45 11.53 -0.15
C GLY A 163 -11.39 12.52 0.36
N PRO A 164 -11.09 13.57 -0.42
CA PRO A 164 -10.11 14.60 -0.07
C PRO A 164 -10.49 15.43 1.18
N THR A 165 -11.77 15.45 1.57
CA THR A 165 -12.32 16.19 2.72
C THR A 165 -13.04 15.29 3.74
N GLY A 166 -13.30 14.04 3.40
CA GLY A 166 -14.00 13.07 4.25
C GLY A 166 -13.04 11.99 4.72
N GLY A 167 -12.85 11.91 6.04
CA GLY A 167 -12.06 10.86 6.68
C GLY A 167 -12.41 9.49 6.09
N ALA A 168 -11.41 8.67 5.81
CA ALA A 168 -11.67 7.54 4.96
C ALA A 168 -12.60 6.53 5.64
N THR A 169 -13.52 6.03 4.82
CA THR A 169 -14.52 5.04 5.14
C THR A 169 -13.83 3.69 5.15
N GLN A 170 -13.41 3.28 6.34
CA GLN A 170 -13.20 1.86 6.61
C GLN A 170 -14.58 1.23 6.76
N ASP A 171 -14.84 0.12 6.08
CA ASP A 171 -16.04 -0.64 6.43
C ASP A 171 -15.91 -1.09 7.89
N ASN A 172 -17.01 -1.00 8.63
CA ASN A 172 -17.03 -1.44 10.02
C ASN A 172 -16.90 -2.97 10.02
N LEU A 173 -15.72 -3.48 10.38
CA LEU A 173 -15.48 -4.93 10.40
C LEU A 173 -16.42 -5.70 11.35
N LYS A 174 -17.08 -5.02 12.30
CA LYS A 174 -18.09 -5.62 13.18
C LYS A 174 -19.51 -5.55 12.59
N ALA A 175 -19.77 -4.62 11.68
CA ALA A 175 -21.08 -4.43 11.03
C ALA A 175 -20.88 -3.94 9.58
N PRO A 176 -20.39 -4.82 8.68
CA PRO A 176 -19.98 -4.38 7.35
C PRO A 176 -21.18 -4.09 6.47
N THR A 177 -21.13 -2.94 5.82
CA THR A 177 -22.20 -2.41 4.96
C THR A 177 -21.92 -2.66 3.48
N ILE A 178 -20.66 -2.90 3.12
CA ILE A 178 -20.28 -3.07 1.72
C ILE A 178 -20.62 -4.49 1.26
N GLY A 179 -21.42 -4.54 0.19
CA GLY A 179 -21.79 -5.76 -0.49
C GLY A 179 -20.62 -6.40 -1.20
N VAL A 180 -20.42 -7.70 -0.97
CA VAL A 180 -19.52 -8.54 -1.74
C VAL A 180 -20.36 -9.43 -2.65
N THR A 181 -20.18 -9.29 -3.95
CA THR A 181 -20.82 -10.12 -4.96
C THR A 181 -19.98 -11.37 -5.21
N LEU A 182 -20.66 -12.52 -5.19
CA LEU A 182 -20.14 -13.85 -5.47
C LEU A 182 -20.71 -14.31 -6.81
N ASN A 183 -19.84 -14.66 -7.75
CA ASN A 183 -20.20 -15.31 -8.99
C ASN A 183 -19.76 -16.77 -8.91
N LEU A 184 -20.73 -17.69 -8.88
CA LEU A 184 -20.53 -19.12 -8.75
C LEU A 184 -20.80 -19.80 -10.09
N GLN A 185 -19.77 -20.44 -10.65
CA GLN A 185 -19.88 -21.26 -11.84
C GLN A 185 -19.75 -22.72 -11.44
N LEU A 186 -20.83 -23.48 -11.58
CA LEU A 186 -20.78 -24.94 -11.45
C LEU A 186 -20.17 -25.51 -12.73
N VAL A 187 -19.04 -26.18 -12.60
CA VAL A 187 -18.29 -26.74 -13.72
C VAL A 187 -18.14 -28.24 -13.55
N ARG A 188 -18.43 -28.97 -14.61
CA ARG A 188 -18.22 -30.41 -14.68
C ARG A 188 -16.74 -30.68 -15.00
N ILE A 189 -16.10 -31.56 -14.23
CA ILE A 189 -14.63 -31.72 -14.29
C ILE A 189 -14.18 -32.34 -15.61
N ILE A 190 -14.88 -33.37 -16.08
CA ILE A 190 -14.40 -34.21 -17.20
C ILE A 190 -14.28 -33.45 -18.52
N ASP A 191 -15.18 -32.51 -18.77
CA ASP A 191 -15.26 -31.75 -20.03
C ASP A 191 -15.12 -30.24 -19.81
N LYS A 192 -14.85 -29.80 -18.57
CA LYS A 192 -14.73 -28.39 -18.17
C LYS A 192 -15.96 -27.55 -18.54
N LYS A 193 -17.12 -28.18 -18.76
CA LYS A 193 -18.35 -27.50 -19.16
C LYS A 193 -18.94 -26.75 -17.96
N VAL A 194 -19.20 -25.45 -18.13
CA VAL A 194 -20.03 -24.67 -17.21
C VAL A 194 -21.46 -25.15 -17.36
N ILE A 195 -22.00 -25.71 -16.28
CA ILE A 195 -23.36 -26.24 -16.23
C ILE A 195 -24.34 -25.12 -15.89
N THR A 196 -23.99 -24.33 -14.87
CA THR A 196 -24.83 -23.24 -14.35
C THR A 196 -23.95 -22.13 -13.81
N THR A 197 -24.41 -20.88 -13.94
CA THR A 197 -23.85 -19.71 -13.27
C THR A 197 -24.90 -19.10 -12.34
N VAL A 198 -24.49 -18.74 -11.11
CA VAL A 198 -25.34 -18.08 -10.12
C VAL A 198 -24.58 -16.91 -9.53
N SER A 199 -25.26 -15.79 -9.32
CA SER A 199 -24.72 -14.64 -8.61
C SER A 199 -25.45 -14.43 -7.28
N ALA A 200 -24.72 -14.01 -6.25
CA ALA A 200 -25.28 -13.65 -4.96
C ALA A 200 -24.51 -12.47 -4.36
N THR A 201 -25.19 -11.54 -3.73
CA THR A 201 -24.56 -10.45 -2.98
C THR A 201 -24.67 -10.73 -1.48
N GLN A 202 -23.58 -10.51 -0.74
CA GLN A 202 -23.49 -10.69 0.69
C GLN A 202 -23.15 -9.35 1.35
N THR A 203 -24.02 -8.89 2.25
CA THR A 203 -23.74 -7.82 3.22
C THR A 203 -23.58 -8.44 4.60
N GLY A 204 -23.02 -7.72 5.58
CA GLY A 204 -22.89 -8.28 6.93
C GLY A 204 -21.98 -9.53 7.01
N TRP A 205 -20.97 -9.62 6.12
CA TRP A 205 -20.15 -10.82 5.90
C TRP A 205 -19.29 -11.27 7.10
N THR A 206 -19.26 -10.51 8.19
CA THR A 206 -18.50 -10.89 9.40
C THR A 206 -19.14 -12.13 10.04
N ASN A 207 -18.42 -13.25 9.99
CA ASN A 207 -18.85 -14.58 10.46
C ASN A 207 -19.97 -15.25 9.65
N ALA A 208 -20.36 -14.68 8.51
CA ALA A 208 -21.38 -15.25 7.65
C ALA A 208 -20.85 -16.48 6.90
N LYS A 209 -21.64 -17.56 6.88
CA LYS A 209 -21.42 -18.70 5.97
C LYS A 209 -22.28 -18.50 4.74
N PHE A 210 -21.69 -18.73 3.57
CA PHE A 210 -22.44 -18.83 2.33
C PHE A 210 -22.66 -20.31 2.00
N SER A 211 -23.90 -20.68 1.68
CA SER A 211 -24.27 -22.03 1.26
C SER A 211 -25.13 -21.96 0.00
N LYS A 212 -24.81 -22.80 -0.98
CA LYS A 212 -25.61 -22.95 -2.21
C LYS A 212 -25.80 -24.41 -2.54
N ILE A 213 -27.05 -24.77 -2.83
CA ILE A 213 -27.44 -26.08 -3.31
C ILE A 213 -27.55 -26.04 -4.84
N PHE A 214 -26.94 -27.03 -5.49
CA PHE A 214 -27.17 -27.34 -6.90
C PHE A 214 -27.89 -28.69 -7.00
N THR A 215 -28.82 -28.80 -7.94
CA THR A 215 -29.68 -29.97 -8.14
C THR A 215 -29.49 -30.53 -9.56
N GLY A 216 -30.00 -31.73 -9.83
CA GLY A 216 -29.91 -32.35 -11.16
C GLY A 216 -28.50 -32.80 -11.55
N LEU A 217 -27.64 -33.07 -10.58
CA LEU A 217 -26.26 -33.49 -10.81
C LEU A 217 -26.18 -34.98 -11.10
N ASP A 218 -25.37 -35.38 -12.07
CA ASP A 218 -25.01 -36.78 -12.27
C ASP A 218 -24.17 -37.30 -11.06
N PRO A 219 -24.64 -38.34 -10.33
CA PRO A 219 -23.93 -38.90 -9.17
C PRO A 219 -22.54 -39.44 -9.48
N LYS A 220 -22.33 -39.95 -10.70
CA LYS A 220 -21.07 -40.58 -11.13
C LYS A 220 -20.02 -39.56 -11.59
N ARG A 221 -20.40 -38.28 -11.70
CA ARG A 221 -19.49 -37.23 -12.18
C ARG A 221 -18.98 -36.37 -11.04
N ALA A 222 -17.74 -35.92 -11.19
CA ALA A 222 -17.15 -34.93 -10.29
C ALA A 222 -17.37 -33.51 -10.84
N TYR A 223 -17.52 -32.55 -9.93
CA TYR A 223 -17.75 -31.14 -10.25
C TYR A 223 -16.83 -30.26 -9.41
N TYR A 224 -16.63 -29.03 -9.83
CA TYR A 224 -16.21 -27.97 -8.92
C TYR A 224 -17.10 -26.75 -9.10
N VAL A 225 -17.21 -25.95 -8.06
CA VAL A 225 -17.75 -24.60 -8.17
C VAL A 225 -16.56 -23.64 -8.20
N LYS A 226 -16.40 -22.90 -9.30
CA LYS A 226 -15.50 -21.75 -9.36
C LYS A 226 -16.25 -20.58 -8.74
N VAL A 227 -15.60 -19.90 -7.80
CA VAL A 227 -16.16 -18.74 -7.11
C VAL A 227 -15.27 -17.54 -7.42
N SER A 228 -15.85 -16.53 -8.05
CA SER A 228 -15.21 -15.23 -8.24
C SER A 228 -15.85 -14.20 -7.33
N THR A 229 -15.03 -13.34 -6.72
CA THR A 229 -15.46 -12.34 -5.75
C THR A 229 -15.28 -10.93 -6.30
N ALA A 230 -16.26 -10.08 -6.04
CA ALA A 230 -16.31 -8.70 -6.52
C ALA A 230 -16.91 -7.77 -5.45
N ASN A 231 -16.54 -6.50 -5.50
CA ASN A 231 -17.28 -5.41 -4.87
C ASN A 231 -17.32 -4.22 -5.83
N GLY A 232 -17.88 -3.08 -5.41
CA GLY A 232 -17.92 -1.86 -6.22
C GLY A 232 -16.55 -1.28 -6.60
N TRP A 233 -15.46 -1.77 -6.00
CA TRP A 233 -14.11 -1.21 -6.12
C TRP A 233 -13.18 -2.08 -6.96
N GLY A 234 -13.38 -3.40 -6.95
CA GLY A 234 -12.58 -4.33 -7.73
C GLY A 234 -12.94 -5.80 -7.59
N THR A 235 -12.28 -6.58 -8.43
CA THR A 235 -12.25 -8.04 -8.45
C THR A 235 -10.79 -8.48 -8.47
N CYS A 236 -10.51 -9.68 -7.96
CA CYS A 236 -9.18 -10.26 -8.12
C CYS A 236 -9.25 -11.73 -8.51
N THR A 237 -8.78 -12.05 -9.71
CA THR A 237 -8.74 -13.44 -10.19
C THR A 237 -7.82 -14.33 -9.36
N ARG A 238 -6.79 -13.77 -8.73
CA ARG A 238 -5.93 -14.50 -7.78
C ARG A 238 -6.66 -14.89 -6.49
N GLN A 239 -7.81 -14.27 -6.21
CA GLN A 239 -8.68 -14.58 -5.06
C GLN A 239 -9.85 -15.50 -5.47
N ASP A 240 -9.93 -15.93 -6.73
CA ASP A 240 -10.92 -16.91 -7.18
C ASP A 240 -10.72 -18.24 -6.44
N GLY A 241 -11.80 -18.77 -5.88
CA GLY A 241 -11.83 -20.06 -5.21
C GLY A 241 -12.29 -21.18 -6.13
N ARG A 242 -11.91 -22.42 -5.81
CA ARG A 242 -12.51 -23.63 -6.38
C ARG A 242 -12.89 -24.60 -5.26
N ILE A 243 -14.15 -25.03 -5.26
CA ILE A 243 -14.67 -25.98 -4.28
C ILE A 243 -14.98 -27.28 -5.02
N LYS A 244 -14.26 -28.36 -4.70
CA LYS A 244 -14.40 -29.65 -5.38
C LYS A 244 -15.51 -30.49 -4.75
N LEU A 245 -16.35 -31.06 -5.60
CA LEU A 245 -17.31 -32.12 -5.28
C LEU A 245 -16.86 -33.41 -5.97
N ASN A 246 -16.54 -34.43 -5.19
CA ASN A 246 -16.11 -35.73 -5.73
C ASN A 246 -17.29 -36.49 -6.37
N ALA A 247 -16.94 -37.37 -7.32
CA ALA A 247 -17.85 -38.40 -7.78
C ALA A 247 -18.12 -39.38 -6.62
N VAL A 248 -19.30 -40.02 -6.63
CA VAL A 248 -19.57 -41.12 -5.70
C VAL A 248 -18.82 -42.35 -6.20
N PRO A 249 -18.03 -43.03 -5.34
CA PRO A 249 -17.43 -44.32 -5.70
C PRO A 249 -18.50 -45.30 -6.16
N SER A 250 -18.20 -46.02 -7.23
CA SER A 250 -18.99 -47.16 -7.71
C SER A 250 -19.02 -48.26 -6.67
#